data_AF-A0A2V9WI99-F1
#
_entry.id   AF-A0A2V9WI99-F1
#
_cell.length_a   1.000
_cell.length_b   1.000
_cell.length_c   1.000
_cell.angle_alpha   90.00
_cell.angle_beta   90.00
_cell.angle_gamma   90.00
#
_symmetry.space_group_name_H-M   'P 1'
#
loop_
_entity.id
_entity.type
_entity.pdbx_description
1 polymer ?
#
loop_
_entity_poly.entity_id
_entity_poly.type
_entity_poly.pdbx_seq_one_letter_code
_entity_poly.pdbx_strand_id
1 'polypeptide(L)'
;FGELLDQAWQAKRRVSNKISNAHIDDLYSLAMRNGALGGKITGAGGGGFLLLYCEQQHQAAVRDAMQAAGIREMTFGFDMQGAQVVVNDPFIDSDENAGKVWIFTPVMSAAMRVKS
;
A
#
# COMPACT_ATOMS: atom_id res chain seq x y z
N PHE A 1 -13.82 12.75 -0.32
CA PHE A 1 -13.13 11.57 -0.90
C PHE A 1 -13.41 10.30 -0.09
N GLY A 2 -13.23 10.33 1.24
CA GLY A 2 -13.53 9.18 2.12
C GLY A 2 -14.93 8.59 1.96
N GLU A 3 -15.97 9.42 1.90
CA GLU A 3 -17.35 8.94 1.73
C GLU A 3 -17.58 8.20 0.39
N LEU A 4 -16.93 8.65 -0.68
CA LEU A 4 -16.98 7.95 -1.97
C LEU A 4 -16.28 6.59 -1.90
N LEU A 5 -15.21 6.48 -1.09
CA LEU A 5 -14.54 5.22 -0.82
C LEU A 5 -15.45 4.25 -0.07
N ASP A 6 -16.21 4.73 0.93
CA ASP A 6 -17.23 3.94 1.62
C ASP A 6 -18.34 3.49 0.66
N GLN A 7 -18.92 4.39 -0.14
CA GLN A 7 -19.97 4.04 -1.10
C GLN A 7 -19.51 2.96 -2.09
N ALA A 8 -18.29 3.09 -2.63
CA ALA A 8 -17.71 2.09 -3.51
C ALA A 8 -17.50 0.75 -2.80
N TRP A 9 -17.12 0.77 -1.51
CA TRP A 9 -16.97 -0.42 -0.70
C TRP A 9 -18.31 -1.12 -0.42
N GLN A 10 -19.35 -0.36 -0.04
CA GLN A 10 -20.70 -0.91 0.13
C GLN A 10 -21.24 -1.51 -1.16
N ALA A 11 -20.98 -0.88 -2.30
CA ALA A 11 -21.33 -1.42 -3.61
C ALA A 11 -20.60 -2.74 -3.89
N LYS A 12 -19.28 -2.81 -3.64
CA LYS A 12 -18.50 -4.05 -3.80
C LYS A 12 -19.01 -5.18 -2.89
N ARG A 13 -19.35 -4.90 -1.63
CA ARG A 13 -19.91 -5.89 -0.70
C ARG A 13 -21.19 -6.55 -1.26
N ARG A 14 -22.01 -5.80 -1.99
CA ARG A 14 -23.25 -6.32 -2.60
C ARG A 14 -23.01 -7.25 -3.80
N VAL A 15 -21.83 -7.20 -4.43
CA VAL A 15 -21.53 -8.01 -5.63
C VAL A 15 -21.26 -9.48 -5.29
N SER A 16 -20.69 -9.78 -4.11
CA SER A 16 -20.45 -11.15 -3.70
C SER A 16 -20.26 -11.26 -2.19
N ASN A 17 -20.97 -12.22 -1.58
CA ASN A 17 -20.82 -12.58 -0.16
C ASN A 17 -19.43 -13.15 0.18
N LYS A 18 -18.56 -13.40 -0.81
CA LYS A 18 -17.17 -13.84 -0.59
C LYS A 18 -16.19 -12.67 -0.42
N ILE A 19 -16.63 -11.43 -0.63
CA ILE A 19 -15.74 -10.26 -0.61
C ILE A 19 -15.40 -9.86 0.82
N SER A 20 -16.36 -9.95 1.75
CA SER A 20 -16.17 -9.66 3.18
C SER A 20 -16.61 -10.85 4.04
N ASN A 21 -16.27 -10.81 5.33
CA ASN A 21 -16.76 -11.74 6.35
C ASN A 21 -17.08 -10.95 7.64
N ALA A 22 -17.73 -11.59 8.62
CA ALA A 22 -18.15 -10.93 9.85
C ALA A 22 -16.99 -10.21 10.57
N HIS A 23 -15.81 -10.83 10.61
CA HIS A 23 -14.64 -10.22 11.24
C HIS A 23 -14.21 -8.92 10.55
N ILE A 24 -14.21 -8.90 9.22
CA ILE A 24 -13.83 -7.69 8.46
C ILE A 24 -14.90 -6.60 8.58
N ASP A 25 -16.17 -6.97 8.61
CA ASP A 25 -17.27 -6.02 8.81
C ASP A 25 -17.23 -5.39 10.22
N ASP A 26 -16.84 -6.16 11.24
CA ASP A 26 -16.67 -5.68 12.61
C ASP A 26 -15.50 -4.70 12.71
N LEU A 27 -14.36 -5.02 12.08
CA LEU A 27 -13.20 -4.13 11.99
C LEU A 27 -13.55 -2.84 11.23
N TYR A 28 -14.25 -2.95 10.11
CA TYR A 28 -14.69 -1.78 9.35
C TYR A 28 -15.58 -0.88 10.21
N SER A 29 -16.56 -1.46 10.90
CA SER A 29 -17.45 -0.73 11.81
C SER A 29 -16.68 -0.08 12.96
N LEU A 30 -15.67 -0.78 13.51
CA LEU A 30 -14.78 -0.22 14.53
C LEU A 30 -14.00 1.00 13.99
N ALA A 31 -13.50 0.93 12.76
CA ALA A 31 -12.81 2.07 12.12
C ALA A 31 -13.73 3.28 12.00
N MET A 32 -14.94 3.08 11.46
CA MET A 32 -15.91 4.16 11.24
C MET A 32 -16.28 4.85 12.55
N ARG A 33 -16.50 4.08 13.63
CA ARG A 33 -16.78 4.64 14.97
C ARG A 33 -15.65 5.47 15.55
N ASN A 34 -14.41 5.27 15.11
CA ASN A 34 -13.24 6.00 15.59
C ASN A 34 -12.79 7.13 14.65
N GLY A 35 -13.60 7.47 13.63
CA GLY A 35 -13.36 8.62 12.75
C GLY A 35 -12.82 8.26 11.37
N ALA A 36 -12.90 6.99 10.95
CA ALA A 36 -12.76 6.66 9.53
C ALA A 36 -13.97 7.17 8.73
N LEU A 37 -13.68 7.72 7.55
CA LEU A 37 -14.69 8.19 6.60
C LEU A 37 -14.99 7.16 5.51
N GLY A 38 -14.12 6.16 5.35
CA GLY A 38 -14.33 5.05 4.45
C GLY A 38 -13.11 4.15 4.33
N GLY A 39 -13.24 3.05 3.60
CA GLY A 39 -12.15 2.12 3.39
C GLY A 39 -12.52 1.03 2.39
N LYS A 40 -11.57 0.16 2.08
CA LYS A 40 -11.80 -1.01 1.21
C LYS A 40 -10.86 -2.14 1.57
N ILE A 41 -11.29 -3.38 1.36
CA ILE A 41 -10.36 -4.50 1.29
C ILE A 41 -9.57 -4.41 -0.02
N THR A 42 -8.25 -4.60 0.04
CA THR A 42 -7.39 -4.74 -1.14
C THR A 42 -7.01 -6.20 -1.34
N GLY A 43 -7.22 -6.71 -2.56
CA GLY A 43 -7.01 -8.11 -2.93
C GLY A 43 -8.24 -8.78 -3.54
N ALA A 44 -8.17 -10.10 -3.73
CA ALA A 44 -9.25 -10.90 -4.33
C ALA A 44 -10.53 -11.03 -3.47
N GLY A 45 -10.47 -10.60 -2.20
CA GLY A 45 -11.57 -10.71 -1.22
C GLY A 45 -11.32 -11.79 -0.17
N GLY A 46 -12.01 -11.69 0.98
CA GLY A 46 -11.96 -12.71 2.06
C GLY A 46 -10.81 -12.58 3.08
N GLY A 47 -9.87 -11.65 2.88
CA GLY A 47 -8.73 -11.39 3.77
C GLY A 47 -7.73 -10.42 3.15
N GLY A 48 -6.51 -10.36 3.72
CA GLY A 48 -5.44 -9.49 3.22
C GLY A 48 -5.38 -8.16 3.96
N PHE A 49 -5.43 -7.06 3.22
CA PHE A 49 -5.28 -5.71 3.79
C PHE A 49 -6.61 -4.95 3.78
N LEU A 50 -6.89 -4.29 4.89
CA LEU A 50 -7.98 -3.32 5.01
C LEU A 50 -7.39 -1.91 4.90
N LEU A 51 -7.66 -1.23 3.78
CA LEU A 51 -7.27 0.15 3.57
C LEU A 51 -8.35 1.05 4.19
N LEU A 52 -7.98 1.93 5.10
CA LEU A 52 -8.87 2.89 5.74
C LEU A 52 -8.43 4.31 5.41
N TYR A 53 -9.40 5.22 5.30
CA TYR A 53 -9.20 6.64 5.15
C TYR A 53 -9.88 7.38 6.29
N CYS A 54 -9.12 8.24 6.97
CA CYS A 54 -9.59 9.13 8.03
C CYS A 54 -8.84 10.47 7.95
N GLU A 55 -9.44 11.52 8.50
CA GLU A 55 -8.76 12.81 8.64
C GLU A 55 -7.62 12.72 9.65
N GLN A 56 -6.62 13.60 9.53
CA GLN A 56 -5.40 13.51 10.31
C GLN A 56 -5.64 13.52 11.82
N GLN A 57 -6.62 14.28 12.31
CA GLN A 57 -6.98 14.33 13.73
C GLN A 57 -7.53 12.99 14.28
N HIS A 58 -8.02 12.10 13.41
CA HIS A 58 -8.62 10.82 13.81
C HIS A 58 -7.66 9.63 13.64
N GLN A 59 -6.50 9.81 12.99
CA GLN A 59 -5.56 8.72 12.71
C GLN A 59 -5.07 8.02 13.97
N ALA A 60 -4.82 8.75 15.06
CA ALA A 60 -4.38 8.16 16.33
C ALA A 60 -5.48 7.26 16.92
N ALA A 61 -6.71 7.77 17.02
CA ALA A 61 -7.85 7.02 17.56
C ALA A 61 -8.15 5.75 16.74
N VAL A 62 -8.12 5.84 15.41
CA VAL A 62 -8.31 4.69 14.53
C VAL A 62 -7.19 3.66 14.71
N ARG A 63 -5.92 4.10 14.78
CA ARG A 63 -4.77 3.22 15.00
C ARG A 63 -4.87 2.46 16.31
N ASP A 64 -5.16 3.17 17.41
CA ASP A 64 -5.25 2.58 18.75
C ASP A 64 -6.39 1.55 18.81
N ALA A 65 -7.55 1.86 18.22
CA ALA A 65 -8.68 0.94 18.14
C ALA A 65 -8.34 -0.33 17.34
N MET A 66 -7.65 -0.19 16.20
CA MET A 66 -7.21 -1.34 15.39
C MET A 66 -6.20 -2.20 16.13
N GLN A 67 -5.24 -1.58 16.82
CA GLN A 67 -4.23 -2.29 17.59
C GLN A 67 -4.87 -3.06 18.75
N ALA A 68 -5.84 -2.46 19.45
CA ALA A 68 -6.61 -3.12 20.50
C ALA A 68 -7.43 -4.32 19.97
N ALA A 69 -7.86 -4.28 18.71
CA ALA A 69 -8.51 -5.40 18.02
C ALA A 69 -7.52 -6.46 17.48
N GLY A 70 -6.22 -6.32 17.76
CA GLY A 70 -5.18 -7.26 17.33
C GLY A 70 -4.71 -7.08 15.90
N ILE A 71 -5.05 -5.95 15.25
CA ILE A 71 -4.65 -5.65 13.87
C ILE A 71 -3.32 -4.91 13.86
N ARG A 72 -2.43 -5.34 12.97
CA ARG A 72 -1.13 -4.71 12.75
C ARG A 72 -1.23 -3.65 11.67
N GLU A 73 -0.81 -2.42 11.99
CA GLU A 73 -0.65 -1.36 11.00
C GLU A 73 0.53 -1.67 10.06
N MET A 74 0.36 -1.34 8.79
CA MET A 74 1.42 -1.36 7.79
C MET A 74 1.52 0.02 7.13
N THR A 75 2.70 0.63 7.23
CA THR A 75 3.00 1.86 6.49
C THR A 75 3.18 1.51 5.01
N PHE A 76 2.54 2.27 4.13
CA PHE A 76 2.71 2.15 2.69
C PHE A 76 2.95 3.52 2.06
N GLY A 77 3.67 3.54 0.95
CA GLY A 77 3.86 4.70 0.10
C GLY A 77 3.45 4.35 -1.34
N PHE A 78 3.04 5.35 -2.10
CA PHE A 78 2.83 5.15 -3.53
C PHE A 78 4.18 5.12 -4.23
N ASP A 79 4.41 4.08 -5.03
CA ASP A 79 5.49 4.05 -5.99
C ASP A 79 4.94 4.48 -7.36
N MET A 80 5.69 5.35 -8.03
CA MET A 80 5.38 5.83 -9.37
C MET A 80 6.24 5.11 -10.42
N GLN A 81 7.15 4.24 -10.00
CA GLN A 81 7.98 3.42 -10.87
C GLN A 81 7.29 2.09 -11.16
N GLY A 82 7.34 1.67 -12.41
CA GLY A 82 6.88 0.35 -12.83
C GLY A 82 7.93 -0.73 -12.55
N ALA A 83 7.78 -1.90 -13.17
CA ALA A 83 8.80 -2.93 -13.10
C ALA A 83 10.16 -2.41 -13.61
N GLN A 84 11.21 -2.63 -12.83
CA GLN A 84 12.58 -2.26 -13.20
C GLN A 84 13.48 -3.49 -13.18
N VAL A 85 14.30 -3.61 -14.23
CA VAL A 85 15.38 -4.59 -14.27
C VAL A 85 16.57 -4.00 -13.52
N VAL A 86 16.81 -4.50 -12.31
CA VAL A 86 17.90 -4.03 -11.44
C VAL A 86 19.26 -4.58 -11.91
N VAL A 87 19.25 -5.77 -12.52
CA VAL A 87 20.42 -6.42 -13.11
C VAL A 87 19.99 -7.11 -14.40
N ASN A 88 20.65 -6.77 -15.49
CA ASN A 88 20.63 -7.53 -16.74
C ASN A 88 22.07 -8.02 -16.93
N ASP A 89 22.39 -9.19 -16.36
CA ASP A 89 23.74 -9.75 -16.41
C ASP A 89 23.85 -10.75 -17.57
N PRO A 90 24.62 -10.41 -18.63
CA PRO A 90 24.92 -11.31 -19.74
C PRO A 90 25.41 -12.70 -19.35
N PHE A 91 26.09 -12.81 -18.21
CA PHE A 91 26.74 -14.05 -17.77
C PHE A 91 25.75 -15.04 -17.15
N ILE A 92 24.60 -14.58 -16.65
CA ILE A 92 23.56 -15.44 -16.06
C ILE A 92 22.51 -15.85 -17.11
N ASP A 93 22.18 -14.96 -18.06
CA ASP A 93 21.09 -15.20 -19.01
C ASP A 93 21.48 -15.97 -20.29
N SER A 94 22.76 -16.30 -20.49
CA SER A 94 23.23 -17.04 -21.68
C SER A 94 22.75 -16.48 -23.03
N ASP A 95 22.48 -15.17 -23.08
CA ASP A 95 22.11 -14.47 -24.31
C ASP A 95 23.37 -14.26 -25.16
N GLU A 96 23.45 -14.91 -26.33
CA GLU A 96 24.60 -14.85 -27.25
C GLU A 96 24.95 -13.43 -27.75
N ASN A 97 24.09 -12.43 -27.51
CA ASN A 97 24.27 -11.04 -27.91
C ASN A 97 24.64 -10.08 -26.76
N ALA A 98 24.73 -10.57 -25.53
CA ALA A 98 24.94 -9.74 -24.36
C ALA A 98 26.46 -9.52 -24.14
N GLY A 99 27.02 -8.46 -24.71
CA GLY A 99 28.45 -8.19 -24.50
C GLY A 99 29.13 -7.10 -25.32
N LYS A 100 28.45 -6.00 -25.70
CA LYS A 100 29.13 -4.95 -26.49
C LYS A 100 29.02 -3.51 -26.01
N VAL A 101 28.21 -3.19 -24.98
CA VAL A 101 28.14 -1.80 -24.51
C VAL A 101 28.04 -1.74 -22.98
N TRP A 102 29.09 -1.21 -22.37
CA TRP A 102 29.11 -0.82 -20.95
C TRP A 102 28.73 0.66 -20.87
N ILE A 103 27.61 0.98 -20.23
CA ILE A 103 27.26 2.37 -19.88
C ILE A 103 27.36 2.49 -18.36
N PHE A 104 28.42 3.16 -17.88
CA PHE A 104 28.53 3.53 -16.48
C PHE A 104 27.71 4.79 -16.24
N THR A 105 26.60 4.65 -15.51
CA THR A 105 25.86 5.82 -14.99
C THR A 105 26.44 6.18 -13.62
N PRO A 106 27.15 7.30 -13.45
CA PRO A 106 27.64 7.70 -12.15
C PRO A 106 26.46 8.09 -11.27
N VAL A 107 26.34 7.46 -10.10
CA VAL A 107 25.43 7.92 -9.06
C VAL A 107 26.06 9.18 -8.45
N MET A 108 25.50 10.35 -8.75
CA MET A 108 25.97 11.60 -8.15
C MET A 108 25.80 11.54 -6.63
N SER A 109 26.93 11.52 -5.92
CA SER A 109 26.98 11.79 -4.49
C SER A 109 26.77 13.29 -4.26
N ALA A 110 25.78 13.65 -3.44
CA ALA A 110 25.51 15.03 -3.05
C ALA A 110 26.77 15.67 -2.45
N ALA A 111 27.26 16.74 -3.07
CA ALA A 111 28.46 17.42 -2.63
C ALA A 111 28.24 18.09 -1.25
N MET A 112 28.92 17.54 -0.25
CA MET A 112 29.13 18.15 1.05
C MET A 112 30.05 19.38 0.87
N ARG A 113 29.53 20.60 1.06
CA ARG A 113 30.33 21.84 1.07
C ARG A 113 30.62 22.24 2.52
N VAL A 114 31.89 22.11 2.93
CA VAL A 114 32.43 22.69 4.16
C VAL A 114 32.97 24.10 3.86
N LYS A 115 32.63 25.00 4.81
CA LYS A 115 32.97 26.40 5.07
C LYS A 115 34.24 27.03 4.46
N SER A 116 34.13 28.34 4.21
CA SER A 116 35.09 29.35 4.70
C SER A 116 34.35 30.35 5.58
#